data_AF-A0AAW2DXT6-F1
#
_entry.id   AF-A0AAW2DXT6-F1
#
_cell.length_a   1.000
_cell.length_b   1.000
_cell.length_c   1.000
_cell.angle_alpha   90.00
_cell.angle_beta   90.00
_cell.angle_gamma   90.00
#
_symmetry.space_group_name_H-M   'P 1'
#
loop_
_entity.id
_entity.type
_entity.pdbx_description
1 polymer ?
#
loop_
_entity_poly.entity_id
_entity_poly.type
_entity_poly.pdbx_seq_one_letter_code
_entity_poly.pdbx_strand_id
1 'polypeptide(L)'
;MRATLLWKIHDYLGFVKYPDGYAANISRSVNAKNGRLSGLKSHDCHVLLQRILPIGLRGFVDKDISIVLFELGNFFQDLCSRTLKRSELEKLEEHIVHILCKPERFFPPSFFDVMVHLALHLLREAILGGPVQYRWMYPIERYLEKLKRYVSNRARPEGLIAKANILKECINNCSLYIDGIETVHNRRERNEDFDESSEGLIVFSQTARPTGGRQNDGNLSRALLDTAHWYLLYNSPKLEPYLKYMNKLKVNESSEATKQLRSLANSLKPHVKEYTVCMVNGIKFHTRDLDNRRVTQNSGVCTEGDHEGEMQYTVCMVNGVKFHTRDLDNRRVTQNSGVCTEGDHEGEMHNFYGHVCKIWKLEYMFRHKVVLFQCEWYNTGTNGRRKTIRTDAHCTSINVTSWWYQNNPFILSSQAKQVFYLQDTKLRDPWKIVQCIQHRGVFNVPKVRSKESNDNTGDSDAFQQEAIVDVVLINVEDNIIEYCMGDVETEVVPEGGTSRDANQNEE
;
A
#
# COMPACT_ATOMS: atom_id res chain seq x y z
N MET A 1 -17.46 -5.25 -34.09
CA MET A 1 -17.70 -5.03 -32.65
C MET A 1 -16.78 -5.87 -31.77
N ARG A 2 -16.90 -7.22 -31.70
CA ARG A 2 -16.06 -8.08 -30.82
C ARG A 2 -14.54 -7.85 -30.94
N ALA A 3 -14.00 -7.84 -32.16
CA ALA A 3 -12.56 -7.58 -32.39
C ALA A 3 -12.11 -6.19 -31.89
N THR A 4 -12.98 -5.18 -31.98
CA THR A 4 -12.72 -3.82 -31.53
C THR A 4 -12.66 -3.71 -30.00
N LEU A 5 -13.52 -4.44 -29.29
CA LEU A 5 -13.50 -4.50 -27.82
C LEU A 5 -12.26 -5.24 -27.33
N LEU A 6 -11.95 -6.40 -27.93
CA LEU A 6 -10.75 -7.18 -27.59
C LEU A 6 -9.47 -6.36 -27.78
N TRP A 7 -9.34 -5.65 -28.91
CA TRP A 7 -8.21 -4.75 -29.16
C TRP A 7 -8.09 -3.65 -28.11
N LYS A 8 -9.20 -2.98 -27.73
CA LYS A 8 -9.19 -1.94 -26.69
C LYS A 8 -8.75 -2.45 -25.31
N ILE A 9 -9.15 -3.67 -24.93
CA ILE A 9 -8.70 -4.31 -23.68
C ILE A 9 -7.20 -4.60 -23.75
N HIS A 10 -6.73 -5.15 -24.88
CA HIS A 10 -5.32 -5.46 -25.07
C HIS A 10 -4.44 -4.21 -25.04
N ASP A 11 -4.87 -3.13 -25.69
CA ASP A 11 -4.22 -1.83 -25.66
C ASP A 11 -4.16 -1.29 -24.22
N TYR A 12 -5.29 -1.27 -23.51
CA TYR A 12 -5.36 -0.86 -22.10
C TYR A 12 -4.39 -1.66 -21.22
N LEU A 13 -4.42 -3.00 -21.28
CA LEU A 13 -3.54 -3.88 -20.51
C LEU A 13 -2.05 -3.70 -20.86
N GLY A 14 -1.72 -3.23 -22.07
CA GLY A 14 -0.36 -2.88 -22.48
C GLY A 14 0.24 -1.70 -21.70
N PHE A 15 -0.59 -0.78 -21.20
CA PHE A 15 -0.15 0.42 -20.46
C PHE A 15 -0.32 0.34 -18.94
N VAL A 16 -0.95 -0.72 -18.42
CA VAL A 16 -1.15 -0.89 -16.96
C VAL A 16 0.20 -1.01 -16.22
N LYS A 17 0.38 -0.17 -15.20
CA LYS A 17 1.48 -0.25 -14.23
C LYS A 17 0.95 -0.28 -12.80
N TYR A 18 1.53 -1.14 -11.98
CA TYR A 18 1.32 -1.28 -10.54
C TYR A 18 2.68 -1.39 -9.84
N PRO A 19 2.77 -1.33 -8.49
CA PRO A 19 4.07 -1.32 -7.82
C PRO A 19 4.84 -2.63 -7.93
N ASP A 20 6.15 -2.52 -7.71
CA ASP A 20 7.03 -3.66 -7.53
C ASP A 20 6.52 -4.63 -6.45
N GLY A 21 6.36 -5.90 -6.80
CA GLY A 21 5.83 -6.96 -5.93
C GLY A 21 4.30 -7.15 -5.96
N TYR A 22 3.53 -6.28 -6.63
CA TYR A 22 2.07 -6.38 -6.68
C TYR A 22 1.57 -7.57 -7.55
N ALA A 23 2.07 -7.70 -8.78
CA ALA A 23 1.77 -8.81 -9.70
C ALA A 23 2.89 -8.98 -10.73
N ALA A 24 2.90 -10.06 -11.53
CA ALA A 24 3.79 -10.17 -12.68
C ALA A 24 3.42 -9.12 -13.74
N ASN A 25 4.38 -8.53 -14.46
CA ASN A 25 4.10 -7.44 -15.42
C ASN A 25 3.21 -7.91 -16.60
N ILE A 26 1.94 -7.49 -16.57
CA ILE A 26 0.90 -7.94 -17.49
C ILE A 26 1.11 -7.49 -18.94
N SER A 27 1.79 -6.37 -19.18
CA SER A 27 2.08 -5.91 -20.55
C SER A 27 2.94 -6.94 -21.33
N ARG A 28 3.72 -7.77 -20.63
CA ARG A 28 4.47 -8.89 -21.24
C ARG A 28 3.58 -10.08 -21.62
N SER A 29 2.42 -10.21 -20.99
CA SER A 29 1.44 -11.26 -21.27
C SER A 29 0.50 -10.91 -22.42
N VAL A 30 0.47 -9.64 -22.86
CA VAL A 30 -0.37 -9.16 -23.97
C VAL A 30 0.34 -9.43 -25.32
N ASN A 31 -0.14 -10.42 -26.08
CA ASN A 31 0.29 -10.60 -27.46
C ASN A 31 -0.58 -9.73 -28.41
N ALA A 32 -0.07 -8.54 -28.74
CA ALA A 32 -0.73 -7.59 -29.63
C ALA A 32 -0.93 -8.10 -31.07
N LYS A 33 -0.10 -9.05 -31.55
CA LYS A 33 -0.24 -9.61 -32.91
C LYS A 33 -1.38 -10.61 -33.03
N ASN A 34 -1.62 -11.38 -31.97
CA ASN A 34 -2.53 -12.53 -32.00
C ASN A 34 -3.82 -12.31 -31.18
N GLY A 35 -3.97 -11.17 -30.49
CA GLY A 35 -5.12 -10.89 -29.64
C GLY A 35 -5.30 -11.90 -28.50
N ARG A 36 -4.18 -12.43 -27.95
CA ARG A 36 -4.19 -13.42 -26.87
C ARG A 36 -3.42 -12.95 -25.64
N LEU A 37 -3.95 -13.25 -24.46
CA LEU A 37 -3.23 -13.17 -23.19
C LEU A 37 -2.55 -14.52 -22.93
N SER A 38 -1.29 -14.52 -22.51
CA SER A 38 -0.53 -15.75 -22.26
C SER A 38 0.57 -15.54 -21.22
N GLY A 39 0.91 -16.57 -20.44
CA GLY A 39 1.97 -16.48 -19.43
C GLY A 39 1.56 -15.81 -18.11
N LEU A 40 0.27 -15.56 -17.91
CA LEU A 40 -0.30 -15.19 -16.61
C LEU A 40 -0.25 -16.39 -15.66
N LYS A 41 0.10 -16.15 -14.39
CA LYS A 41 -0.06 -17.13 -13.31
C LYS A 41 -1.44 -17.00 -12.67
N SER A 42 -1.86 -18.00 -11.90
CA SER A 42 -3.11 -18.02 -11.14
C SER A 42 -3.33 -16.71 -10.36
N HIS A 43 -2.31 -16.23 -9.65
CA HIS A 43 -2.30 -14.93 -8.97
C HIS A 43 -2.60 -13.72 -9.89
N ASP A 44 -1.98 -13.66 -11.07
CA ASP A 44 -2.15 -12.53 -12.00
C ASP A 44 -3.58 -12.51 -12.59
N CYS A 45 -4.20 -13.68 -12.75
CA CYS A 45 -5.60 -13.82 -13.13
C CYS A 45 -6.56 -13.30 -12.04
N HIS A 46 -6.26 -13.50 -10.75
CA HIS A 46 -7.06 -12.91 -9.67
C HIS A 46 -6.94 -11.38 -9.64
N VAL A 47 -5.72 -10.83 -9.79
CA VAL A 47 -5.51 -9.38 -9.88
C VAL A 47 -6.24 -8.78 -11.08
N LEU A 48 -6.25 -9.47 -12.22
CA LEU A 48 -7.07 -9.12 -13.37
C LEU A 48 -8.57 -9.05 -13.01
N LEU A 49 -9.14 -10.14 -12.50
CA LEU A 49 -10.56 -10.26 -12.19
C LEU A 49 -11.02 -9.26 -11.13
N GLN A 50 -10.29 -9.15 -10.03
CA GLN A 50 -10.64 -8.31 -8.88
C GLN A 50 -10.49 -6.81 -9.17
N ARG A 51 -9.45 -6.41 -9.92
CA ARG A 51 -9.00 -4.99 -9.97
C ARG A 51 -8.94 -4.43 -11.38
N ILE A 52 -8.20 -5.07 -12.29
CA ILE A 52 -7.80 -4.44 -13.56
C ILE A 52 -8.89 -4.53 -14.63
N LEU A 53 -9.56 -5.68 -14.74
CA LEU A 53 -10.54 -5.97 -15.80
C LEU A 53 -11.83 -5.15 -15.67
N PRO A 54 -12.45 -4.97 -14.47
CA PRO A 54 -13.64 -4.13 -14.33
C PRO A 54 -13.36 -2.67 -14.75
N ILE A 55 -12.20 -2.13 -14.35
CA ILE A 55 -11.76 -0.78 -14.71
C ILE A 55 -11.45 -0.66 -16.22
N GLY A 56 -10.75 -1.64 -16.77
CA GLY A 56 -10.37 -1.68 -18.19
C GLY A 56 -11.55 -1.83 -19.15
N LEU A 57 -12.66 -2.45 -18.71
CA LEU A 57 -13.87 -2.63 -19.51
C LEU A 57 -14.88 -1.48 -19.36
N ARG A 58 -14.86 -0.77 -18.23
CA ARG A 58 -15.86 0.24 -17.80
C ARG A 58 -16.32 1.22 -18.87
N GLY A 59 -15.42 1.73 -19.70
CA GLY A 59 -15.71 2.70 -20.77
C GLY A 59 -16.02 2.10 -22.14
N PHE A 60 -16.07 0.77 -22.24
CA PHE A 60 -16.19 0.02 -23.50
C PHE A 60 -17.36 -0.97 -23.54
N VAL A 61 -17.98 -1.27 -22.40
CA VAL A 61 -19.18 -2.12 -22.26
C VAL A 61 -20.35 -1.30 -21.71
N ASP A 62 -21.56 -1.84 -21.80
CA ASP A 62 -22.76 -1.21 -21.24
C ASP A 62 -22.66 -1.07 -19.72
N LYS A 63 -23.35 -0.06 -19.17
CA LYS A 63 -23.29 0.30 -17.74
C LYS A 63 -23.58 -0.90 -16.84
N ASP A 64 -24.57 -1.71 -17.18
CA ASP A 64 -25.02 -2.83 -16.36
C ASP A 64 -24.02 -3.99 -16.39
N ILE A 65 -23.43 -4.29 -17.56
CA ILE A 65 -22.31 -5.24 -17.69
C ILE A 65 -21.11 -4.76 -16.86
N SER A 66 -20.81 -3.45 -16.91
CA SER A 66 -19.72 -2.90 -16.09
C SER A 66 -20.00 -3.03 -14.59
N ILE A 67 -21.24 -2.82 -14.13
CA ILE A 67 -21.63 -2.98 -12.72
C ILE A 67 -21.42 -4.44 -12.30
N VAL A 68 -21.94 -5.40 -13.07
CA VAL A 68 -21.77 -6.84 -12.78
C VAL A 68 -20.30 -7.24 -12.67
N LEU A 69 -19.43 -6.73 -13.55
CA LEU A 69 -17.99 -6.98 -13.47
C LEU A 69 -17.34 -6.39 -12.21
N PHE A 70 -17.79 -5.22 -11.75
CA PHE A 70 -17.33 -4.64 -10.50
C PHE A 70 -17.88 -5.38 -9.27
N GLU A 71 -19.14 -5.79 -9.27
CA GLU A 71 -19.74 -6.58 -8.19
C GLU A 71 -19.03 -7.93 -8.03
N LEU A 72 -18.79 -8.66 -9.13
CA LEU A 72 -18.03 -9.91 -9.12
C LEU A 72 -16.57 -9.68 -8.69
N GLY A 73 -15.94 -8.60 -9.18
CA GLY A 73 -14.59 -8.22 -8.77
C GLY A 73 -14.48 -7.91 -7.27
N ASN A 74 -15.44 -7.18 -6.72
CA ASN A 74 -15.53 -6.82 -5.30
C ASN A 74 -15.83 -8.05 -4.43
N PHE A 75 -16.77 -8.92 -4.81
CA PHE A 75 -17.01 -10.20 -4.13
C PHE A 75 -15.71 -10.99 -3.92
N PHE A 76 -14.88 -11.10 -4.96
CA PHE A 76 -13.58 -11.78 -4.84
C PHE A 76 -12.54 -10.99 -4.04
N GLN A 77 -12.67 -9.67 -3.89
CA GLN A 77 -11.83 -8.89 -2.96
C GLN A 77 -12.25 -9.17 -1.50
N ASP A 78 -13.56 -9.12 -1.20
CA ASP A 78 -14.12 -9.31 0.13
C ASP A 78 -13.86 -10.72 0.66
N LEU A 79 -14.13 -11.74 -0.16
CA LEU A 79 -13.81 -13.15 0.12
C LEU A 79 -12.32 -13.39 0.38
N CYS A 80 -11.45 -12.64 -0.31
CA CYS A 80 -10.00 -12.75 -0.15
C CYS A 80 -9.41 -11.78 0.89
N SER A 81 -10.25 -11.07 1.65
CA SER A 81 -9.81 -10.24 2.76
C SER A 81 -9.06 -11.10 3.80
N ARG A 82 -7.98 -10.52 4.34
CA ARG A 82 -7.15 -11.12 5.39
C ARG A 82 -7.93 -11.34 6.68
N THR A 83 -8.88 -10.45 6.97
CA THR A 83 -9.80 -10.49 8.11
C THR A 83 -11.22 -10.66 7.59
N LEU A 84 -11.88 -11.74 8.01
CA LEU A 84 -13.26 -12.06 7.64
C LEU A 84 -14.13 -12.05 8.90
N LYS A 85 -15.19 -11.22 8.92
CA LYS A 85 -16.23 -11.31 9.96
C LYS A 85 -17.33 -12.24 9.46
N ARG A 86 -17.75 -13.18 10.31
CA ARG A 86 -18.79 -14.15 9.98
C ARG A 86 -20.10 -13.50 9.50
N SER A 87 -20.54 -12.44 10.17
CA SER A 87 -21.75 -11.67 9.82
C SER A 87 -21.65 -10.90 8.50
N GLU A 88 -20.46 -10.71 7.95
CA GLU A 88 -20.24 -10.13 6.62
C GLU A 88 -20.23 -11.24 5.56
N LEU A 89 -19.63 -12.40 5.86
CA LEU A 89 -19.69 -13.59 5.00
C LEU A 89 -21.13 -14.11 4.80
N GLU A 90 -21.94 -14.16 5.86
CA GLU A 90 -23.34 -14.62 5.79
C GLU A 90 -24.18 -13.73 4.85
N LYS A 91 -23.99 -12.40 4.88
CA LYS A 91 -24.62 -11.46 3.92
C LYS A 91 -24.08 -11.62 2.50
N LEU A 92 -22.80 -11.95 2.36
CA LEU A 92 -22.16 -12.15 1.07
C LEU A 92 -22.65 -13.47 0.42
N GLU A 93 -23.09 -14.46 1.22
CA GLU A 93 -23.63 -15.76 0.78
C GLU A 93 -25.00 -15.60 0.10
N GLU A 94 -25.84 -14.70 0.60
CA GLU A 94 -27.07 -14.27 -0.08
C GLU A 94 -26.76 -13.44 -1.34
N HIS A 95 -25.81 -12.50 -1.24
CA HIS A 95 -25.51 -11.56 -2.33
C HIS A 95 -24.88 -12.22 -3.56
N ILE A 96 -24.01 -13.23 -3.40
CA ILE A 96 -23.35 -13.89 -4.53
C ILE A 96 -24.34 -14.56 -5.49
N VAL A 97 -25.48 -15.07 -5.00
CA VAL A 97 -26.55 -15.61 -5.85
C VAL A 97 -27.04 -14.53 -6.81
N HIS A 98 -27.37 -13.34 -6.30
CA HIS A 98 -27.79 -12.21 -7.12
C HIS A 98 -26.68 -11.71 -8.07
N ILE A 99 -25.41 -11.73 -7.64
CA ILE A 99 -24.26 -11.37 -8.48
C ILE A 99 -24.08 -12.34 -9.65
N LEU A 100 -24.41 -13.64 -9.49
CA LEU A 100 -24.34 -14.63 -10.56
C LEU A 100 -25.59 -14.68 -11.46
N CYS A 101 -26.79 -14.40 -10.95
CA CYS A 101 -27.99 -14.30 -11.80
C CYS A 101 -27.99 -13.06 -12.71
N LYS A 102 -27.37 -11.93 -12.30
CA LYS A 102 -27.26 -10.74 -13.16
C LYS A 102 -26.54 -11.02 -14.51
N PRO A 103 -25.35 -11.66 -14.57
CA PRO A 103 -24.68 -11.97 -15.83
C PRO A 103 -25.42 -12.98 -16.71
N GLU A 104 -26.31 -13.83 -16.20
CA GLU A 104 -27.11 -14.77 -17.03
C GLU A 104 -27.97 -14.03 -18.06
N ARG A 105 -28.31 -12.77 -17.78
CA ARG A 105 -29.06 -11.88 -18.68
C ARG A 105 -28.21 -11.37 -19.86
N PHE A 106 -26.88 -11.49 -19.80
CA PHE A 106 -25.94 -10.87 -20.74
C PHE A 106 -24.95 -11.86 -21.38
N PHE A 107 -24.56 -12.91 -20.66
CA PHE A 107 -23.59 -13.91 -21.08
C PHE A 107 -24.30 -15.20 -21.54
N PRO A 108 -23.76 -15.93 -22.54
CA PRO A 108 -24.36 -17.18 -23.00
C PRO A 108 -24.27 -18.25 -21.92
N PRO A 109 -25.17 -19.26 -21.90
CA PRO A 109 -25.11 -20.38 -20.94
C PRO A 109 -23.76 -21.10 -20.89
N SER A 110 -23.00 -21.11 -22.00
CA SER A 110 -21.65 -21.68 -22.06
C SER A 110 -20.58 -20.91 -21.25
N PHE A 111 -20.91 -19.75 -20.68
CA PHE A 111 -20.08 -19.05 -19.70
C PHE A 111 -20.25 -19.65 -18.29
N PHE A 112 -21.43 -20.17 -17.96
CA PHE A 112 -21.80 -20.68 -16.63
C PHE A 112 -21.41 -22.14 -16.47
N ASP A 113 -20.11 -22.41 -16.60
CA ASP A 113 -19.57 -23.74 -16.29
C ASP A 113 -19.46 -23.97 -14.77
N VAL A 114 -18.91 -25.13 -14.40
CA VAL A 114 -18.71 -25.54 -13.00
C VAL A 114 -17.82 -24.56 -12.22
N MET A 115 -16.89 -23.86 -12.88
CA MET A 115 -15.99 -22.91 -12.22
C MET A 115 -16.71 -21.63 -11.78
N VAL A 116 -17.71 -21.18 -12.55
CA VAL A 116 -18.55 -20.03 -12.15
C VAL A 116 -19.44 -20.40 -10.97
N HIS A 117 -20.06 -21.59 -11.00
CA HIS A 117 -20.90 -22.09 -9.91
C HIS A 117 -20.11 -22.31 -8.60
N LEU A 118 -18.85 -22.72 -8.69
CA LEU A 118 -17.99 -22.93 -7.52
C LEU A 118 -17.86 -21.68 -6.63
N ALA A 119 -18.02 -20.48 -7.19
CA ALA A 119 -17.97 -19.22 -6.44
C ALA A 119 -19.00 -19.17 -5.28
N LEU A 120 -20.17 -19.80 -5.45
CA LEU A 120 -21.18 -19.92 -4.39
C LEU A 120 -20.64 -20.66 -3.15
N HIS A 121 -19.85 -21.72 -3.37
CA HIS A 121 -19.36 -22.57 -2.29
C HIS A 121 -18.14 -21.99 -1.55
N LEU A 122 -17.41 -21.06 -2.17
CA LEU A 122 -16.19 -20.49 -1.57
C LEU A 122 -16.46 -19.75 -0.25
N LEU A 123 -17.65 -19.15 -0.08
CA LEU A 123 -18.03 -18.51 1.17
C LEU A 123 -18.31 -19.52 2.27
N ARG A 124 -19.02 -20.61 1.96
CA ARG A 124 -19.21 -21.70 2.91
C ARG A 124 -17.88 -22.32 3.31
N GLU A 125 -16.97 -22.45 2.35
CA GLU A 125 -15.59 -22.82 2.60
C GLU A 125 -14.91 -21.82 3.55
N ALA A 126 -15.04 -20.50 3.32
CA ALA A 126 -14.49 -19.42 4.16
C ALA A 126 -15.03 -19.44 5.60
N ILE A 127 -16.33 -19.68 5.78
CA ILE A 127 -16.99 -19.80 7.09
C ILE A 127 -16.45 -21.00 7.88
N LEU A 128 -16.22 -22.14 7.21
CA LEU A 128 -15.78 -23.38 7.87
C LEU A 128 -14.26 -23.46 8.11
N GLY A 129 -13.46 -22.99 7.15
CA GLY A 129 -11.99 -23.13 7.17
C GLY A 129 -11.21 -21.81 7.33
N GLY A 130 -11.88 -20.70 7.64
CA GLY A 130 -11.25 -19.39 7.87
C GLY A 130 -10.75 -18.68 6.60
N PRO A 131 -9.83 -17.70 6.73
CA PRO A 131 -9.37 -16.89 5.59
C PRO A 131 -8.81 -17.72 4.42
N VAL A 132 -9.29 -17.43 3.21
CA VAL A 132 -8.98 -18.22 1.98
C VAL A 132 -7.48 -18.21 1.63
N GLN A 133 -6.75 -17.18 2.07
CA GLN A 133 -5.30 -17.02 1.92
C GLN A 133 -4.45 -18.21 2.43
N TYR A 134 -4.97 -19.03 3.34
CA TYR A 134 -4.30 -20.23 3.87
C TYR A 134 -4.60 -21.51 3.06
N ARG A 135 -5.58 -21.45 2.16
CA ARG A 135 -6.11 -22.60 1.41
C ARG A 135 -6.02 -22.46 -0.11
N TRP A 136 -5.44 -21.37 -0.61
CA TRP A 136 -5.14 -21.26 -2.04
C TRP A 136 -4.24 -22.38 -2.54
N MET A 137 -4.37 -22.67 -3.83
CA MET A 137 -3.42 -23.51 -4.54
C MET A 137 -2.03 -22.87 -4.68
N TYR A 138 -1.82 -21.55 -4.51
CA TYR A 138 -0.53 -20.92 -4.84
C TYR A 138 0.68 -21.48 -4.07
N PRO A 139 0.63 -21.76 -2.75
CA PRO A 139 1.75 -22.41 -2.05
C PRO A 139 2.01 -23.83 -2.58
N ILE A 140 0.95 -24.56 -2.92
CA ILE A 140 1.02 -25.92 -3.48
C ILE A 140 1.62 -25.88 -4.90
N GLU A 141 1.14 -25.01 -5.78
CA GLU A 141 1.68 -24.76 -7.13
C GLU A 141 3.17 -24.39 -7.07
N ARG A 142 3.56 -23.47 -6.19
CA ARG A 142 4.96 -23.05 -5.98
C ARG A 142 5.83 -24.22 -5.48
N TYR A 143 5.32 -25.03 -4.57
CA TYR A 143 6.01 -26.22 -4.07
C TYR A 143 6.18 -27.27 -5.19
N LEU A 144 5.13 -27.55 -5.96
CA LEU A 144 5.20 -28.43 -7.13
C LEU A 144 6.15 -27.89 -8.21
N GLU A 145 6.20 -26.57 -8.45
CA GLU A 145 7.18 -25.95 -9.33
C GLU A 145 8.62 -26.19 -8.84
N LYS A 146 8.85 -26.11 -7.52
CA LYS A 146 10.16 -26.40 -6.90
C LYS A 146 10.55 -27.87 -7.06
N LEU A 147 9.64 -28.82 -6.79
CA LEU A 147 9.89 -30.25 -7.02
C LEU A 147 10.17 -30.56 -8.48
N LYS A 148 9.42 -29.94 -9.41
CA LYS A 148 9.61 -30.09 -10.86
C LYS A 148 11.01 -29.63 -11.31
N ARG A 149 11.61 -28.63 -10.66
CA ARG A 149 13.00 -28.18 -10.94
C ARG A 149 14.06 -29.18 -10.49
N TYR A 150 13.76 -30.09 -9.56
CA TYR A 150 14.69 -31.16 -9.16
C TYR A 150 14.74 -32.32 -10.17
N VAL A 151 13.71 -32.49 -11.00
CA VAL A 151 13.62 -33.55 -12.00
C VAL A 151 14.43 -33.19 -13.25
N SER A 152 15.74 -33.47 -13.22
CA SER A 152 16.62 -33.36 -14.39
C SER A 152 16.48 -34.52 -15.39
N ASN A 153 16.12 -35.72 -14.91
CA ASN A 153 15.82 -36.90 -15.74
C ASN A 153 14.41 -37.42 -15.46
N ARG A 154 13.55 -37.40 -16.48
CA ARG A 154 12.14 -37.83 -16.38
C ARG A 154 11.95 -39.35 -16.25
N ALA A 155 13.00 -40.15 -16.45
CA ALA A 155 12.93 -41.61 -16.31
C ALA A 155 12.96 -42.11 -14.85
N ARG A 156 13.37 -41.26 -13.89
CA ARG A 156 13.43 -41.55 -12.44
C ARG A 156 13.16 -40.29 -11.60
N PRO A 157 11.97 -39.67 -11.71
CA PRO A 157 11.70 -38.37 -11.09
C PRO A 157 11.72 -38.43 -9.56
N GLU A 158 11.23 -39.51 -8.95
CA GLU A 158 11.14 -39.69 -7.49
C GLU A 158 12.53 -39.73 -6.86
N GLY A 159 13.43 -40.54 -7.42
CA GLY A 159 14.80 -40.67 -6.94
C GLY A 159 15.63 -39.38 -7.07
N LEU A 160 15.34 -38.55 -8.08
CA LEU A 160 15.96 -37.24 -8.22
C LEU A 160 15.39 -36.21 -7.25
N ILE A 161 14.07 -36.19 -7.04
CA ILE A 161 13.44 -35.35 -6.02
C ILE A 161 14.00 -35.68 -4.63
N ALA A 162 14.09 -36.97 -4.27
CA ALA A 162 14.68 -37.42 -3.02
C ALA A 162 16.14 -36.95 -2.87
N LYS A 163 16.98 -37.20 -3.90
CA LYS A 163 18.39 -36.78 -3.88
C LYS A 163 18.56 -35.26 -3.76
N ALA A 164 17.74 -34.48 -4.46
CA ALA A 164 17.79 -33.01 -4.42
C ALA A 164 17.29 -32.45 -3.08
N ASN A 165 16.27 -33.06 -2.47
CA ASN A 165 15.81 -32.70 -1.13
C ASN A 165 16.89 -32.96 -0.08
N ILE A 166 17.53 -34.15 -0.08
CA ILE A 166 18.65 -34.46 0.83
C ILE A 166 19.77 -33.43 0.66
N LEU A 167 20.19 -33.15 -0.58
CA LEU A 167 21.23 -32.13 -0.84
C LEU A 167 20.83 -30.75 -0.30
N LYS A 168 19.57 -30.33 -0.51
CA LYS A 168 19.05 -29.07 0.01
C LYS A 168 19.05 -29.05 1.54
N GLU A 169 18.65 -30.13 2.22
CA GLU A 169 18.65 -30.21 3.68
C GLU A 169 20.07 -30.16 4.25
N CYS A 170 21.03 -30.85 3.63
CA CYS A 170 22.44 -30.73 3.98
C CYS A 170 22.93 -29.28 3.84
N ILE A 171 22.64 -28.61 2.71
CA ILE A 171 23.04 -27.21 2.49
C ILE A 171 22.36 -26.28 3.50
N ASN A 172 21.06 -26.43 3.76
CA ASN A 172 20.34 -25.65 4.75
C ASN A 172 20.96 -25.81 6.15
N ASN A 173 21.22 -27.04 6.59
CA ASN A 173 21.86 -27.32 7.88
C ASN A 173 23.28 -26.71 7.96
N CYS A 174 24.11 -26.87 6.94
CA CYS A 174 25.42 -26.22 6.88
C CYS A 174 25.30 -24.69 6.94
N SER A 175 24.28 -24.11 6.31
CA SER A 175 24.08 -22.65 6.26
C SER A 175 23.72 -22.01 7.60
N LEU A 176 23.34 -22.80 8.62
CA LEU A 176 23.17 -22.33 10.01
C LEU A 176 24.50 -22.10 10.74
N TYR A 177 25.62 -22.60 10.20
CA TYR A 177 26.95 -22.55 10.82
C TYR A 177 27.98 -21.79 9.98
N ILE A 178 27.54 -21.10 8.91
CA ILE A 178 28.42 -20.36 7.98
C ILE A 178 28.08 -18.88 8.05
N ASP A 179 28.93 -18.12 8.75
CA ASP A 179 28.84 -16.67 8.81
C ASP A 179 29.42 -15.98 7.56
N GLY A 180 28.95 -14.77 7.29
CA GLY A 180 29.47 -13.91 6.20
C GLY A 180 28.95 -14.22 4.79
N ILE A 181 28.03 -15.16 4.63
CA ILE A 181 27.38 -15.50 3.35
C ILE A 181 25.86 -15.33 3.46
N GLU A 182 25.19 -14.88 2.40
CA GLU A 182 23.72 -14.84 2.32
C GLU A 182 23.15 -16.28 2.24
N THR A 183 22.29 -16.64 3.19
CA THR A 183 21.67 -17.96 3.34
C THR A 183 20.14 -17.83 3.38
N VAL A 184 19.41 -18.94 3.29
CA VAL A 184 17.94 -18.94 3.41
C VAL A 184 17.47 -18.42 4.79
N HIS A 185 18.35 -18.40 5.80
CA HIS A 185 18.01 -18.04 7.18
C HIS A 185 18.42 -16.61 7.58
N ASN A 186 19.41 -16.00 6.90
CA ASN A 186 19.88 -14.63 7.17
C ASN A 186 19.57 -13.64 6.04
N ARG A 187 18.91 -14.12 4.98
CA ARG A 187 18.49 -13.31 3.84
C ARG A 187 17.43 -12.29 4.26
N ARG A 188 17.83 -11.02 4.17
CA ARG A 188 17.01 -9.84 4.40
C ARG A 188 15.79 -9.81 3.50
N GLU A 189 14.67 -9.29 4.01
CA GLU A 189 13.44 -9.14 3.22
C GLU A 189 13.64 -8.21 2.02
N ARG A 190 12.81 -8.40 0.98
CA ARG A 190 12.93 -7.71 -0.31
C ARG A 190 12.81 -6.17 -0.24
N ASN A 191 12.12 -5.68 0.80
CA ASN A 191 11.90 -4.26 1.09
C ASN A 191 12.26 -3.94 2.56
N GLU A 192 13.26 -4.61 3.11
CA GLU A 192 13.64 -4.45 4.52
C GLU A 192 14.12 -3.02 4.86
N ASP A 193 13.56 -2.48 5.94
CA ASP A 193 13.82 -1.17 6.52
C ASP A 193 15.06 -1.18 7.46
N PHE A 194 15.16 -0.22 8.38
CA PHE A 194 16.07 -0.31 9.53
C PHE A 194 15.32 -0.78 10.80
N ASP A 195 15.90 -1.72 11.55
CA ASP A 195 15.28 -2.26 12.77
C ASP A 195 15.25 -1.29 13.97
N GLU A 196 16.21 -0.34 14.03
CA GLU A 196 16.40 0.52 15.20
C GLU A 196 15.43 1.72 15.23
N SER A 197 14.26 1.51 15.81
CA SER A 197 13.38 2.58 16.28
C SER A 197 13.96 3.26 17.53
N SER A 198 14.53 4.47 17.40
CA SER A 198 15.05 5.23 18.55
C SER A 198 13.97 5.55 19.59
N GLU A 199 14.25 5.36 20.88
CA GLU A 199 13.35 5.78 21.96
C GLU A 199 13.24 7.32 22.02
N GLY A 200 12.03 7.88 21.98
CA GLY A 200 11.85 9.33 22.07
C GLY A 200 10.57 9.90 21.46
N LEU A 201 10.72 10.88 20.56
CA LEU A 201 9.63 11.48 19.78
C LEU A 201 9.29 10.59 18.57
N ILE A 202 8.00 10.48 18.24
CA ILE A 202 7.49 9.65 17.12
C ILE A 202 8.13 10.05 15.78
N VAL A 203 8.49 11.32 15.63
CA VAL A 203 9.19 11.87 14.45
C VAL A 203 10.57 11.22 14.22
N PHE A 204 11.28 10.82 15.28
CA PHE A 204 12.60 10.18 15.20
C PHE A 204 12.54 8.65 15.24
N SER A 205 11.43 8.05 15.67
CA SER A 205 11.26 6.59 15.72
C SER A 205 10.93 5.96 14.35
N GLN A 206 11.35 6.61 13.25
CA GLN A 206 11.12 6.12 11.89
C GLN A 206 12.15 5.05 11.52
N THR A 207 11.70 3.92 11.00
CA THR A 207 12.54 2.84 10.45
C THR A 207 12.99 3.09 9.00
N ALA A 208 12.60 4.21 8.40
CA ALA A 208 12.72 4.49 6.97
C ALA A 208 14.17 4.40 6.45
N ARG A 209 14.36 3.60 5.39
CA ARG A 209 15.64 3.32 4.74
C ARG A 209 15.72 3.95 3.34
N PRO A 210 16.19 5.21 3.23
CA PRO A 210 16.36 5.89 1.95
C PRO A 210 17.60 5.34 1.20
N THR A 211 17.45 5.12 -0.11
CA THR A 211 18.46 4.50 -0.99
C THR A 211 18.37 5.04 -2.43
N GLY A 212 19.22 4.53 -3.32
CA GLY A 212 19.41 5.07 -4.66
C GLY A 212 20.50 6.13 -4.70
N GLY A 213 20.81 6.64 -5.90
CA GLY A 213 21.92 7.58 -6.10
C GLY A 213 21.72 8.86 -5.30
N ARG A 214 22.62 9.13 -4.35
CA ARG A 214 22.72 10.40 -3.62
C ARG A 214 22.93 11.52 -4.62
N GLN A 215 21.89 12.33 -4.86
CA GLN A 215 21.99 13.51 -5.71
C GLN A 215 22.36 14.70 -4.84
N ASN A 216 23.42 15.41 -5.22
CA ASN A 216 23.77 16.72 -4.64
C ASN A 216 22.95 17.86 -5.27
N ASP A 217 21.79 17.56 -5.87
CA ASP A 217 20.96 18.51 -6.65
C ASP A 217 20.19 19.48 -5.75
N GLY A 218 20.94 20.47 -5.26
CA GLY A 218 20.44 21.64 -4.56
C GLY A 218 20.10 21.37 -3.10
N ASN A 219 20.78 22.09 -2.20
CA ASN A 219 20.33 22.23 -0.81
C ASN A 219 18.84 22.59 -0.78
N LEU A 220 18.11 22.05 0.18
CA LEU A 220 16.71 22.38 0.35
C LEU A 220 16.62 23.88 0.64
N SER A 221 15.86 24.61 -0.19
CA SER A 221 15.76 26.07 -0.06
C SER A 221 15.39 26.44 1.37
N ARG A 222 15.95 27.52 1.92
CA ARG A 222 15.73 27.89 3.33
C ARG A 222 14.24 27.98 3.70
N ALA A 223 13.41 28.48 2.80
CA ALA A 223 11.96 28.49 2.97
C ALA A 223 11.34 27.08 3.07
N LEU A 224 11.81 26.12 2.24
CA LEU A 224 11.36 24.72 2.30
C LEU A 224 11.89 24.00 3.54
N LEU A 225 13.11 24.31 4.00
CA LEU A 225 13.64 23.82 5.29
C LEU A 225 12.79 24.31 6.47
N ASP A 226 12.45 25.60 6.49
CA ASP A 226 11.63 26.18 7.54
C ASP A 226 10.20 25.59 7.50
N THR A 227 9.61 25.34 6.33
CA THR A 227 8.35 24.57 6.17
C THR A 227 8.47 23.13 6.67
N ALA A 228 9.55 22.41 6.30
CA ALA A 228 9.79 21.04 6.74
C ALA A 228 9.94 20.97 8.27
N HIS A 229 10.71 21.88 8.87
CA HIS A 229 10.85 21.99 10.33
C HIS A 229 9.53 22.33 11.01
N TRP A 230 8.74 23.26 10.46
CA TRP A 230 7.40 23.57 10.99
C TRP A 230 6.50 22.33 10.97
N TYR A 231 6.49 21.59 9.85
CA TYR A 231 5.71 20.36 9.70
C TYR A 231 6.09 19.30 10.74
N LEU A 232 7.39 19.07 10.96
CA LEU A 232 7.89 18.10 11.94
C LEU A 232 7.54 18.47 13.39
N LEU A 233 7.57 19.75 13.74
CA LEU A 233 7.16 20.21 15.07
C LEU A 233 5.65 20.07 15.28
N TYR A 234 4.84 20.42 14.28
CA TYR A 234 3.38 20.43 14.39
C TYR A 234 2.76 19.02 14.40
N ASN A 235 3.37 18.06 13.69
CA ASN A 235 2.93 16.66 13.65
C ASN A 235 3.46 15.80 14.81
N SER A 236 3.92 16.40 15.91
CA SER A 236 4.42 15.71 17.09
C SER A 236 3.48 15.94 18.29
N PRO A 237 2.61 14.98 18.66
CA PRO A 237 1.64 15.17 19.75
C PRO A 237 2.28 15.56 21.09
N LYS A 238 3.51 15.07 21.35
CA LYS A 238 4.30 15.42 22.55
C LYS A 238 4.72 16.90 22.58
N LEU A 239 4.78 17.58 21.44
CA LEU A 239 5.12 19.01 21.33
C LEU A 239 3.87 19.91 21.27
N GLU A 240 2.68 19.36 21.12
CA GLU A 240 1.43 20.13 21.05
C GLU A 240 1.20 21.04 22.29
N PRO A 241 1.47 20.61 23.55
CA PRO A 241 1.36 21.49 24.71
C PRO A 241 2.36 22.66 24.66
N TYR A 242 3.57 22.40 24.15
CA TYR A 242 4.63 23.39 24.00
C TYR A 242 4.32 24.40 22.88
N LEU A 243 3.74 23.94 21.77
CA LEU A 243 3.25 24.80 20.68
C LEU A 243 2.06 25.66 21.14
N LYS A 244 1.11 25.08 21.89
CA LYS A 244 0.01 25.82 22.53
C LYS A 244 0.55 26.88 23.50
N TYR A 245 1.56 26.56 24.30
CA TYR A 245 2.23 27.51 25.19
C TYR A 245 2.96 28.62 24.40
N MET A 246 3.78 28.27 23.41
CA MET A 246 4.45 29.21 22.51
C MET A 246 3.47 30.15 21.80
N ASN A 247 2.31 29.67 21.35
CA ASN A 247 1.29 30.50 20.73
C ASN A 247 0.58 31.41 21.74
N LYS A 248 0.26 30.93 22.96
CA LYS A 248 -0.22 31.79 24.06
C LYS A 248 0.77 32.93 24.40
N LEU A 249 2.08 32.67 24.33
CA LEU A 249 3.12 33.70 24.50
C LEU A 249 3.12 34.74 23.37
N LYS A 250 2.72 34.38 22.14
CA LYS A 250 2.63 35.30 20.99
C LYS A 250 1.36 36.17 21.01
N VAL A 251 0.23 35.62 21.46
CA VAL A 251 -1.11 36.25 21.36
C VAL A 251 -1.42 37.20 22.53
N ASN A 252 -0.44 37.54 23.38
CA ASN A 252 -0.56 38.45 24.54
C ASN A 252 -1.47 37.98 25.69
N GLU A 253 -2.00 36.75 25.68
CA GLU A 253 -2.99 36.26 26.67
C GLU A 253 -2.41 35.72 27.99
N SER A 254 -1.09 35.53 28.10
CA SER A 254 -0.45 34.99 29.32
C SER A 254 0.10 36.08 30.24
N SER A 255 -0.36 36.08 31.49
CA SER A 255 0.13 36.90 32.61
C SER A 255 1.54 36.52 33.09
N GLU A 256 1.98 35.31 32.79
CA GLU A 256 3.28 34.74 33.21
C GLU A 256 4.40 35.00 32.17
N ALA A 257 4.05 35.58 31.02
CA ALA A 257 4.93 35.74 29.86
C ALA A 257 5.95 36.88 30.03
N THR A 258 7.16 36.56 30.52
CA THR A 258 8.28 37.51 30.59
C THR A 258 8.66 38.07 29.21
N LYS A 259 9.20 39.30 29.18
CA LYS A 259 9.61 39.98 27.93
C LYS A 259 10.62 39.16 27.10
N GLN A 260 11.47 38.36 27.76
CA GLN A 260 12.45 37.47 27.11
C GLN A 260 11.76 36.29 26.41
N LEU A 261 10.83 35.61 27.08
CA LEU A 261 10.06 34.51 26.48
C LEU A 261 9.23 34.97 25.27
N ARG A 262 8.61 36.16 25.35
CA ARG A 262 7.93 36.78 24.19
C ARG A 262 8.90 37.09 23.04
N SER A 263 10.16 37.44 23.32
CA SER A 263 11.16 37.72 22.29
C SER A 263 11.74 36.47 21.63
N LEU A 264 11.65 35.30 22.27
CA LEU A 264 12.00 33.99 21.69
C LEU A 264 10.84 33.35 20.91
N ALA A 265 9.59 33.58 21.35
CA ALA A 265 8.40 33.07 20.67
C ALA A 265 8.10 33.81 19.36
N ASN A 266 8.49 35.09 19.25
CA ASN A 266 8.47 35.85 18.01
C ASN A 266 9.73 35.57 17.18
N SER A 267 9.59 35.50 15.85
CA SER A 267 10.72 35.28 14.94
C SER A 267 11.72 36.45 14.97
N LEU A 268 12.92 36.23 14.44
CA LEU A 268 13.90 37.30 14.25
C LEU A 268 13.27 38.50 13.53
N LYS A 269 13.59 39.72 14.00
CA LYS A 269 13.15 40.96 13.34
C LYS A 269 13.71 40.99 11.91
N PRO A 270 12.94 41.44 10.90
CA PRO A 270 13.37 41.48 9.49
C PRO A 270 14.43 42.57 9.20
N HIS A 271 15.09 43.11 10.22
CA HIS A 271 16.18 44.08 10.10
C HIS A 271 17.38 43.53 10.86
N VAL A 272 18.13 42.65 10.20
CA VAL A 272 19.41 42.16 10.70
C VAL A 272 20.42 43.30 10.56
N LYS A 273 21.04 43.71 11.67
CA LYS A 273 22.19 44.63 11.63
C LYS A 273 23.45 43.80 11.40
N GLU A 274 24.12 44.05 10.28
CA GLU A 274 25.44 43.50 10.01
C GLU A 274 26.50 44.28 10.80
N TYR A 275 27.44 43.55 11.42
CA TYR A 275 28.56 44.13 12.16
C TYR A 275 29.86 43.48 11.68
N THR A 276 30.85 44.30 11.32
CA THR A 276 32.17 43.83 10.87
C THR A 276 33.08 43.34 12.01
N VAL A 277 32.68 43.61 13.26
CA VAL A 277 33.38 43.21 14.48
C VAL A 277 32.36 42.71 15.51
N CYS A 278 32.63 41.57 16.14
CA CYS A 278 31.84 41.04 17.25
C CYS A 278 32.76 40.76 18.45
N MET A 279 32.28 41.01 19.67
CA MET A 279 32.97 40.63 20.91
C MET A 279 32.19 39.48 21.54
N VAL A 280 32.82 38.32 21.71
CA VAL A 280 32.23 37.14 22.35
C VAL A 280 33.18 36.66 23.44
N ASN A 281 32.70 36.57 24.68
CA ASN A 281 33.48 36.13 25.85
C ASN A 281 34.83 36.85 26.03
N GLY A 282 34.88 38.16 25.72
CA GLY A 282 36.10 38.97 25.79
C GLY A 282 37.03 38.88 24.57
N ILE A 283 36.78 37.97 23.63
CA ILE A 283 37.55 37.79 22.40
C ILE A 283 36.92 38.57 21.26
N LYS A 284 37.75 39.28 20.48
CA LYS A 284 37.32 40.03 19.29
C LYS A 284 37.37 39.16 18.04
N PHE A 285 36.23 39.02 17.38
CA PHE A 285 36.08 38.39 16.08
C PHE A 285 35.85 39.45 15.00
N HIS A 286 36.42 39.25 13.82
CA HIS A 286 36.23 40.12 12.65
C HIS A 286 35.50 39.35 11.53
N THR A 287 34.82 40.08 10.64
CA THR A 287 34.45 39.49 9.33
C THR A 287 35.68 39.27 8.46
N ARG A 288 35.64 38.26 7.58
CA ARG A 288 36.75 37.93 6.68
C ARG A 288 37.17 39.13 5.81
N ASP A 289 36.23 39.96 5.38
CA ASP A 289 36.51 41.16 4.60
C ASP A 289 37.20 42.28 5.38
N LEU A 290 37.02 42.34 6.70
CA LEU A 290 37.74 43.25 7.57
C LEU A 290 39.15 42.74 7.88
N ASP A 291 39.30 41.42 8.07
CA ASP A 291 40.58 40.73 8.25
C ASP A 291 41.47 40.86 7.01
N ASN A 292 40.93 40.67 5.80
CA ASN A 292 41.62 40.88 4.52
C ASN A 292 42.19 42.32 4.35
N ARG A 293 41.73 43.28 5.17
CA ARG A 293 42.16 44.69 5.17
C ARG A 293 43.03 45.03 6.40
N ARG A 294 43.46 44.05 7.18
CA ARG A 294 44.24 44.21 8.41
C ARG A 294 45.46 43.28 8.43
N VAL A 295 46.41 43.61 9.30
CA VAL A 295 47.64 42.83 9.51
C VAL A 295 47.43 41.68 10.52
N THR A 296 46.24 41.59 11.12
CA THR A 296 45.89 40.66 12.22
C THR A 296 44.69 39.82 11.82
N GLN A 297 44.78 38.50 11.93
CA GLN A 297 43.72 37.56 11.55
C GLN A 297 42.89 37.14 12.77
N ASN A 298 41.64 37.60 12.85
CA ASN A 298 40.68 37.34 13.93
C ASN A 298 39.30 36.84 13.42
N SER A 299 39.21 36.41 12.16
CA SER A 299 38.00 35.84 11.53
C SER A 299 37.89 34.31 11.64
N GLY A 300 38.90 33.64 12.21
CA GLY A 300 38.87 32.21 12.45
C GLY A 300 37.86 31.85 13.55
N VAL A 301 36.78 31.16 13.17
CA VAL A 301 35.81 30.57 14.09
C VAL A 301 35.78 29.07 13.85
N CYS A 302 35.92 28.28 14.92
CA CYS A 302 35.71 26.84 14.90
C CYS A 302 34.44 26.52 15.68
N THR A 303 33.59 25.67 15.13
CA THR A 303 32.41 25.11 15.80
C THR A 303 32.43 23.60 15.58
N GLU A 304 32.36 22.81 16.65
CA GLU A 304 32.09 21.38 16.52
C GLU A 304 30.67 21.21 15.97
N GLY A 305 30.59 20.75 14.72
CA GLY A 305 29.35 20.59 13.99
C GLY A 305 29.44 19.40 13.05
N ASP A 306 29.00 18.24 13.54
CA ASP A 306 28.76 17.03 12.75
C ASP A 306 27.54 17.22 11.83
N HIS A 307 27.61 18.20 10.91
CA HIS A 307 26.59 18.44 9.90
C HIS A 307 26.94 17.70 8.60
N GLU A 308 26.70 16.39 8.58
CA GLU A 308 26.34 15.75 7.31
C GLU A 308 24.99 16.34 6.86
N GLY A 309 25.02 17.12 5.78
CA GLY A 309 23.90 17.96 5.35
C GLY A 309 22.67 17.19 4.82
N GLU A 310 21.68 17.95 4.35
CA GLU A 310 20.47 17.38 3.71
C GLU A 310 20.83 16.43 2.57
N MET A 311 20.23 15.22 2.58
CA MET A 311 20.49 14.22 1.53
C MET A 311 19.21 13.93 0.74
N GLN A 312 19.25 14.10 -0.58
CA GLN A 312 18.17 13.71 -1.49
C GLN A 312 18.39 12.28 -2.01
N TYR A 313 17.32 11.49 -2.02
CA TYR A 313 17.29 10.10 -2.49
C TYR A 313 16.20 9.87 -3.54
N THR A 314 16.31 8.76 -4.28
CA THR A 314 15.34 8.36 -5.32
C THR A 314 14.45 7.19 -4.92
N VAL A 315 14.82 6.45 -3.88
CA VAL A 315 14.11 5.28 -3.35
C VAL A 315 14.02 5.40 -1.83
N CYS A 316 12.93 4.92 -1.22
CA CYS A 316 12.87 4.67 0.21
C CYS A 316 12.12 3.37 0.46
N MET A 317 12.62 2.55 1.38
CA MET A 317 11.82 1.51 2.01
C MET A 317 11.31 2.08 3.34
N VAL A 318 10.01 1.97 3.62
CA VAL A 318 9.41 2.36 4.89
C VAL A 318 8.14 1.54 5.14
N ASN A 319 7.99 1.07 6.38
CA ASN A 319 7.00 0.08 6.79
C ASN A 319 6.97 -1.14 5.84
N GLY A 320 8.12 -1.64 5.38
CA GLY A 320 8.21 -2.76 4.41
C GLY A 320 7.75 -2.43 2.98
N VAL A 321 7.50 -1.15 2.68
CA VAL A 321 7.00 -0.68 1.38
C VAL A 321 8.07 0.10 0.63
N LYS A 322 8.33 -0.29 -0.62
CA LYS A 322 9.26 0.41 -1.52
C LYS A 322 8.55 1.55 -2.26
N PHE A 323 8.93 2.79 -1.94
CA PHE A 323 8.56 4.01 -2.65
C PHE A 323 9.67 4.48 -3.60
N HIS A 324 9.28 5.04 -4.74
CA HIS A 324 10.17 5.71 -5.69
C HIS A 324 9.81 7.18 -5.83
N THR A 325 10.78 8.03 -6.19
CA THR A 325 10.45 9.36 -6.74
C THR A 325 9.76 9.23 -8.09
N ARG A 326 8.79 10.11 -8.38
CA ARG A 326 8.03 10.18 -9.63
C ARG A 326 8.92 10.13 -10.87
N ASP A 327 10.05 10.81 -10.84
CA ASP A 327 11.03 10.85 -11.93
C ASP A 327 11.73 9.51 -12.18
N LEU A 328 12.02 8.74 -11.14
CA LEU A 328 12.53 7.38 -11.27
C LEU A 328 11.42 6.46 -11.80
N ASP A 329 10.22 6.59 -11.25
CA ASP A 329 9.05 5.77 -11.54
C ASP A 329 8.59 5.87 -13.00
N ASN A 330 8.60 7.08 -13.56
CA ASN A 330 8.35 7.35 -14.98
C ASN A 330 9.29 6.55 -15.91
N ARG A 331 10.51 6.20 -15.46
CA ARG A 331 11.52 5.41 -16.20
C ARG A 331 11.43 3.91 -15.92
N ARG A 332 10.44 3.44 -15.13
CA ARG A 332 10.22 2.03 -14.80
C ARG A 332 8.95 1.48 -15.43
N VAL A 333 8.84 0.16 -15.43
CA VAL A 333 7.63 -0.59 -15.83
C VAL A 333 6.67 -0.82 -14.67
N THR A 334 7.07 -0.48 -13.44
CA THR A 334 6.21 -0.46 -12.24
C THR A 334 5.79 0.98 -11.93
N GLN A 335 4.90 1.14 -10.95
CA GLN A 335 4.48 2.43 -10.39
C GLN A 335 4.56 2.36 -8.85
N ASN A 336 5.60 2.92 -8.26
CA ASN A 336 5.92 2.93 -6.83
C ASN A 336 5.94 4.36 -6.23
N SER A 337 5.63 5.40 -7.01
CA SER A 337 5.60 6.80 -6.56
C SER A 337 4.25 7.27 -6.01
N GLY A 338 3.16 6.54 -6.28
CA GLY A 338 1.82 6.92 -5.83
C GLY A 338 1.68 6.79 -4.32
N VAL A 339 1.18 7.86 -3.69
CA VAL A 339 1.04 7.97 -2.23
C VAL A 339 -0.34 8.49 -1.84
N CYS A 340 -0.86 7.96 -0.73
CA CYS A 340 -2.01 8.47 -0.01
C CYS A 340 -1.63 8.76 1.45
N THR A 341 -2.20 9.81 2.03
CA THR A 341 -2.20 10.03 3.49
C THR A 341 -3.58 10.49 3.93
N GLU A 342 -3.96 10.10 5.15
CA GLU A 342 -5.10 10.68 5.84
C GLU A 342 -4.68 11.97 6.55
N GLY A 343 -5.59 12.93 6.65
CA GLY A 343 -5.41 14.14 7.46
C GLY A 343 -6.62 15.06 7.41
N ASP A 344 -6.59 16.11 8.23
CA ASP A 344 -7.67 17.10 8.33
C ASP A 344 -7.63 18.10 7.15
N HIS A 345 -8.78 18.33 6.53
CA HIS A 345 -9.04 19.50 5.69
C HIS A 345 -10.41 20.08 6.06
N GLU A 346 -10.44 21.37 6.43
CA GLU A 346 -11.64 22.11 6.82
C GLU A 346 -12.44 21.51 8.00
N GLY A 347 -11.81 20.65 8.83
CA GLY A 347 -12.42 19.98 9.98
C GLY A 347 -12.94 18.57 9.68
N GLU A 348 -12.82 18.09 8.45
CA GLU A 348 -13.17 16.74 8.02
C GLU A 348 -11.90 15.90 7.76
N MET A 349 -11.98 14.60 8.03
CA MET A 349 -10.89 13.67 7.71
C MET A 349 -10.92 13.31 6.23
N HIS A 350 -9.88 13.74 5.50
CA HIS A 350 -9.75 13.52 4.07
C HIS A 350 -8.55 12.61 3.72
N ASN A 351 -8.73 11.84 2.65
CA ASN A 351 -7.64 11.12 1.98
C ASN A 351 -7.02 12.02 0.91
N PHE A 352 -5.77 12.42 1.10
CA PHE A 352 -4.99 13.14 0.10
C PHE A 352 -4.24 12.15 -0.77
N TYR A 353 -4.31 12.33 -2.09
CA TYR A 353 -3.70 11.44 -3.08
C TYR A 353 -2.68 12.20 -3.92
N GLY A 354 -1.51 11.63 -4.18
CA GLY A 354 -0.45 12.31 -4.90
C GLY A 354 0.70 11.41 -5.34
N HIS A 355 1.82 12.04 -5.71
CA HIS A 355 3.07 11.34 -6.00
C HIS A 355 4.21 11.86 -5.12
N VAL A 356 5.08 10.96 -4.67
CA VAL A 356 6.37 11.30 -4.05
C VAL A 356 7.29 11.87 -5.13
N CYS A 357 7.65 13.14 -5.04
CA CYS A 357 8.55 13.79 -6.01
C CYS A 357 10.00 13.81 -5.54
N LYS A 358 10.24 14.10 -4.25
CA LYS A 358 11.58 14.01 -3.64
C LYS A 358 11.53 13.30 -2.29
N ILE A 359 12.61 12.62 -1.95
CA ILE A 359 12.81 11.93 -0.66
C ILE A 359 13.98 12.61 0.03
N TRP A 360 13.74 13.20 1.19
CA TRP A 360 14.71 13.98 1.95
C TRP A 360 15.04 13.28 3.27
N LYS A 361 16.33 13.11 3.55
CA LYS A 361 16.82 12.75 4.89
C LYS A 361 17.38 14.01 5.55
N LEU A 362 16.79 14.38 6.70
CA LEU A 362 17.27 15.44 7.57
C LEU A 362 18.04 14.82 8.73
N GLU A 363 19.22 15.36 9.02
CA GLU A 363 20.08 14.95 10.12
C GLU A 363 20.11 16.06 11.17
N TYR A 364 19.73 15.71 12.40
CA TYR A 364 19.69 16.58 13.56
C TYR A 364 20.87 16.28 14.50
N MET A 365 21.11 17.18 15.46
CA MET A 365 22.06 16.95 16.54
C MET A 365 21.82 15.60 17.24
N PHE A 366 22.88 15.02 17.79
CA PHE A 366 22.87 13.70 18.43
C PHE A 366 22.50 12.54 17.48
N ARG A 367 22.77 12.68 16.17
CA ARG A 367 22.54 11.67 15.11
C ARG A 367 21.07 11.30 14.88
N HIS A 368 20.12 12.05 15.43
CA HIS A 368 18.71 11.87 15.15
C HIS A 368 18.42 12.15 13.67
N LYS A 369 17.59 11.30 13.05
CA LYS A 369 17.33 11.30 11.62
C LYS A 369 15.84 11.28 11.35
N VAL A 370 15.41 11.98 10.30
CA VAL A 370 14.02 11.99 9.84
C VAL A 370 14.00 11.88 8.32
N VAL A 371 13.13 11.04 7.78
CA VAL A 371 12.87 10.92 6.36
C VAL A 371 11.51 11.52 6.03
N LEU A 372 11.54 12.57 5.19
CA LEU A 372 10.38 13.26 4.67
C LEU A 372 10.17 12.94 3.20
N PHE A 373 8.92 12.71 2.81
CA PHE A 373 8.53 12.72 1.40
C PHE A 373 8.00 14.11 1.05
N GLN A 374 8.54 14.69 -0.02
CA GLN A 374 7.99 15.88 -0.66
C GLN A 374 7.07 15.42 -1.79
N CYS A 375 5.78 15.68 -1.65
CA CYS A 375 4.74 15.14 -2.51
C CYS A 375 4.02 16.22 -3.33
N GLU A 376 3.59 15.86 -4.52
CA GLU A 376 2.63 16.62 -5.32
C GLU A 376 1.23 16.03 -5.10
N TRP A 377 0.38 16.76 -4.39
CA TRP A 377 -0.97 16.35 -4.04
C TRP A 377 -1.98 16.78 -5.10
N TYR A 378 -2.78 15.85 -5.60
CA TYR A 378 -3.91 16.16 -6.45
C TYR A 378 -4.98 16.92 -5.65
N ASN A 379 -5.58 17.92 -6.27
CA ASN A 379 -6.71 18.62 -5.68
C ASN A 379 -7.93 17.70 -5.70
N THR A 380 -8.42 17.28 -4.54
CA THR A 380 -9.60 16.41 -4.37
C THR A 380 -10.81 17.17 -3.84
N GLY A 381 -10.84 18.50 -4.03
CA GLY A 381 -11.91 19.37 -3.59
C GLY A 381 -13.28 19.03 -4.20
N THR A 382 -14.26 18.87 -3.32
CA THR A 382 -15.69 18.77 -3.67
C THR A 382 -16.32 20.14 -3.91
N ASN A 383 -15.77 21.19 -3.27
CA ASN A 383 -16.29 22.56 -3.25
C ASN A 383 -15.82 23.37 -4.47
N GLY A 384 -16.61 23.35 -5.55
CA GLY A 384 -16.38 24.20 -6.73
C GLY A 384 -17.22 23.84 -7.96
N ARG A 385 -17.13 24.65 -9.03
CA ARG A 385 -17.88 24.44 -10.29
C ARG A 385 -17.51 23.16 -11.06
N ARG A 386 -16.42 22.49 -10.69
CA ARG A 386 -15.99 21.20 -11.26
C ARG A 386 -15.46 20.32 -10.12
N LYS A 387 -16.19 19.27 -9.75
CA LYS A 387 -15.67 18.21 -8.86
C LYS A 387 -14.41 17.61 -9.49
N THR A 388 -13.30 17.60 -8.77
CA THR A 388 -12.02 17.00 -9.21
C THR A 388 -11.84 15.56 -8.76
N ILE A 389 -12.65 15.12 -7.79
CA ILE A 389 -12.82 13.71 -7.40
C ILE A 389 -14.23 13.24 -7.74
N ARG A 390 -14.35 11.98 -8.17
CA ARG A 390 -15.62 11.29 -8.45
C ARG A 390 -15.56 9.88 -7.87
N THR A 391 -16.33 9.66 -6.80
CA THR A 391 -16.55 8.34 -6.23
C THR A 391 -17.87 7.81 -6.77
N ASP A 392 -17.78 6.82 -7.66
CA ASP A 392 -18.93 5.99 -8.05
C ASP A 392 -18.89 4.71 -7.18
N ALA A 393 -19.98 3.96 -7.07
CA ALA A 393 -20.18 2.84 -6.12
C ALA A 393 -19.10 1.71 -6.08
N HIS A 394 -18.17 1.68 -7.05
CA HIS A 394 -17.11 0.67 -7.13
C HIS A 394 -15.70 1.24 -7.38
N CYS A 395 -15.54 2.56 -7.59
CA CYS A 395 -14.22 3.14 -7.87
C CYS A 395 -14.15 4.66 -7.66
N THR A 396 -13.00 5.12 -7.17
CA THR A 396 -12.66 6.52 -6.98
C THR A 396 -11.79 7.03 -8.14
N SER A 397 -12.29 8.04 -8.86
CA SER A 397 -11.65 8.65 -10.03
C SER A 397 -11.18 10.06 -9.69
N ILE A 398 -9.92 10.38 -9.96
CA ILE A 398 -9.27 11.65 -9.62
C ILE A 398 -8.82 12.34 -10.90
N ASN A 399 -9.07 13.64 -10.98
CA ASN A 399 -8.65 14.48 -12.09
C ASN A 399 -7.23 15.02 -11.83
N VAL A 400 -6.27 14.67 -12.70
CA VAL A 400 -4.85 14.97 -12.47
C VAL A 400 -4.38 16.34 -12.98
N THR A 401 -5.28 17.28 -13.29
CA THR A 401 -4.89 18.62 -13.79
C THR A 401 -4.71 19.68 -12.71
N SER A 402 -5.14 19.43 -11.49
CA SER A 402 -5.19 20.42 -10.40
C SER A 402 -4.50 19.88 -9.15
N TRP A 403 -3.87 20.76 -8.39
CA TRP A 403 -2.98 20.42 -7.29
C TRP A 403 -3.35 21.18 -6.01
N TRP A 404 -3.04 20.58 -4.87
CA TRP A 404 -3.22 21.16 -3.54
C TRP A 404 -1.89 21.21 -2.79
N TYR A 405 -1.85 22.00 -1.70
CA TYR A 405 -0.72 22.10 -0.76
C TYR A 405 0.67 22.31 -1.38
N GLN A 406 0.79 23.01 -2.51
CA GLN A 406 2.08 23.29 -3.17
C GLN A 406 3.11 23.94 -2.23
N ASN A 407 2.65 24.75 -1.26
CA ASN A 407 3.50 25.40 -0.26
C ASN A 407 3.78 24.53 0.98
N ASN A 408 3.04 23.45 1.19
CA ASN A 408 3.17 22.49 2.30
C ASN A 408 3.22 21.04 1.78
N PRO A 409 4.25 20.66 1.00
CA PRO A 409 4.27 19.38 0.27
C PRO A 409 4.72 18.18 1.13
N PHE A 410 5.15 18.39 2.37
CA PHE A 410 5.84 17.37 3.16
C PHE A 410 4.92 16.45 3.94
N ILE A 411 5.28 15.16 4.01
CA ILE A 411 4.76 14.19 4.98
C ILE A 411 5.89 13.39 5.62
N LEU A 412 5.66 12.83 6.81
CA LEU A 412 6.53 11.78 7.34
C LEU A 412 6.46 10.56 6.41
N SER A 413 7.61 9.98 6.07
CA SER A 413 7.65 8.74 5.26
C SER A 413 6.81 7.61 5.89
N SER A 414 6.71 7.55 7.22
CA SER A 414 5.91 6.57 7.96
C SER A 414 4.38 6.78 7.89
N GLN A 415 3.91 7.94 7.42
CA GLN A 415 2.47 8.20 7.18
C GLN A 415 2.01 7.78 5.77
N ALA A 416 2.95 7.53 4.86
CA ALA A 416 2.66 7.23 3.47
C ALA A 416 2.02 5.84 3.29
N LYS A 417 0.79 5.79 2.78
CA LYS A 417 0.17 4.57 2.24
C LYS A 417 0.44 4.52 0.74
N GLN A 418 0.87 3.37 0.21
CA GLN A 418 1.12 3.24 -1.23
C GLN A 418 -0.19 3.12 -2.01
N VAL A 419 -0.28 3.84 -3.13
CA VAL A 419 -1.40 3.72 -4.08
C VAL A 419 -0.85 3.64 -5.51
N PHE A 420 -1.69 3.20 -6.43
CA PHE A 420 -1.38 3.25 -7.86
C PHE A 420 -2.56 3.78 -8.67
N TYR A 421 -2.24 4.42 -9.78
CA TYR A 421 -3.19 5.08 -10.66
C TYR A 421 -3.34 4.30 -11.96
N LEU A 422 -4.58 4.05 -12.34
CA LEU A 422 -4.99 3.42 -13.59
C LEU A 422 -5.73 4.42 -14.48
N GLN A 423 -5.73 4.22 -15.79
CA GLN A 423 -6.52 5.06 -16.69
C GLN A 423 -8.02 4.82 -16.45
N ASP A 424 -8.83 5.87 -16.29
CA ASP A 424 -10.28 5.70 -16.37
C ASP A 424 -10.69 5.57 -17.85
N THR A 425 -11.18 4.40 -18.25
CA THR A 425 -11.62 4.14 -19.63
C THR A 425 -12.94 4.84 -19.99
N LYS A 426 -13.79 5.12 -18.99
CA LYS A 426 -15.10 5.79 -19.12
C LYS A 426 -14.93 7.31 -19.14
N LEU A 427 -14.17 7.87 -18.20
CA LEU A 427 -13.95 9.33 -18.11
C LEU A 427 -12.82 9.84 -19.00
N ARG A 428 -11.87 8.96 -19.38
CA ARG A 428 -10.68 9.25 -20.19
C ARG A 428 -9.78 10.33 -19.58
N ASP A 429 -8.71 10.72 -20.28
CA ASP A 429 -7.84 11.78 -19.76
C ASP A 429 -8.62 13.09 -19.56
N PRO A 430 -8.38 13.81 -18.45
CA PRO A 430 -7.30 13.65 -17.48
C PRO A 430 -7.70 12.88 -16.20
N TRP A 431 -8.57 11.88 -16.28
CA TRP A 431 -9.03 11.10 -15.13
C TRP A 431 -8.25 9.80 -14.95
N LYS A 432 -7.77 9.57 -13.73
CA LYS A 432 -7.18 8.31 -13.30
C LYS A 432 -7.99 7.70 -12.16
N ILE A 433 -8.22 6.39 -12.17
CA ILE A 433 -8.77 5.68 -11.03
C ILE A 433 -7.64 5.35 -10.06
N VAL A 434 -7.82 5.69 -8.79
CA VAL A 434 -6.87 5.33 -7.73
C VAL A 434 -7.21 3.94 -7.19
N GLN A 435 -6.17 3.16 -6.89
CA GLN A 435 -6.26 1.89 -6.19
C GLN A 435 -5.29 1.92 -5.00
N CYS A 436 -5.84 1.78 -3.79
CA CYS A 436 -5.06 1.74 -2.56
C CYS A 436 -4.40 0.37 -2.38
N ILE A 437 -3.20 0.35 -1.79
CA ILE A 437 -2.48 -0.89 -1.50
C ILE A 437 -2.22 -1.04 -0.01
N GLN A 438 -2.41 -2.27 0.47
CA GLN A 438 -1.98 -2.81 1.74
C GLN A 438 -0.97 -3.93 1.45
N HIS A 439 0.07 -4.02 2.28
CA HIS A 439 1.17 -4.95 2.06
C HIS A 439 1.13 -6.07 3.12
N ARG A 440 1.19 -7.33 2.68
CA ARG A 440 0.90 -8.52 3.53
C ARG A 440 1.82 -8.67 4.75
N GLY A 441 3.10 -8.30 4.62
CA GLY A 441 4.11 -8.36 5.67
C GLY A 441 4.05 -7.21 6.68
N VAL A 442 3.14 -6.24 6.51
CA VAL A 442 3.08 -5.04 7.35
C VAL A 442 1.99 -5.23 8.41
N PHE A 443 2.39 -5.57 9.63
CA PHE A 443 1.48 -5.82 10.74
C PHE A 443 1.40 -4.61 11.66
N ASN A 444 0.23 -3.99 11.77
CA ASN A 444 -0.08 -3.06 12.86
C ASN A 444 -0.36 -3.85 14.16
N VAL A 445 0.65 -4.55 14.68
CA VAL A 445 0.53 -5.23 15.99
C VAL A 445 0.60 -4.18 17.10
N PRO A 446 -0.43 -4.04 17.96
CA PRO A 446 -0.29 -3.27 19.19
C PRO A 446 0.82 -3.93 20.03
N LYS A 447 1.81 -3.16 20.51
CA LYS A 447 2.96 -3.70 21.28
C LYS A 447 2.53 -4.26 22.64
N VAL A 448 1.94 -5.46 22.65
CA VAL A 448 1.75 -6.28 23.83
C VAL A 448 3.10 -6.89 24.20
N ARG A 449 3.62 -6.55 25.38
CA ARG A 449 4.82 -7.20 25.93
C ARG A 449 4.45 -8.60 26.41
N SER A 450 4.62 -9.61 25.56
CA SER A 450 4.59 -11.02 25.97
C SER A 450 5.69 -11.82 25.26
N LYS A 451 6.12 -12.89 25.94
CA LYS A 451 7.37 -13.62 25.69
C LYS A 451 7.43 -14.30 24.33
N GLU A 452 8.67 -14.50 23.88
CA GLU A 452 9.06 -15.25 22.69
C GLU A 452 8.37 -16.61 22.60
N SER A 453 7.78 -16.88 21.44
CA SER A 453 7.39 -18.21 20.97
C SER A 453 8.00 -18.41 19.59
N ASN A 454 8.98 -19.30 19.48
CA ASN A 454 9.65 -19.64 18.23
C ASN A 454 8.77 -20.52 17.34
N ASP A 455 7.93 -19.90 16.50
CA ASP A 455 7.26 -20.61 15.39
C ASP A 455 7.92 -20.26 14.04
N ASN A 456 8.74 -21.20 13.57
CA ASN A 456 9.40 -21.15 12.26
C ASN A 456 8.37 -21.39 11.13
N THR A 457 7.67 -20.33 10.72
CA THR A 457 6.78 -20.40 9.55
C THR A 457 7.54 -19.99 8.29
N GLY A 458 7.64 -20.89 7.32
CA GLY A 458 8.45 -20.69 6.12
C GLY A 458 8.03 -19.50 5.27
N ASP A 459 9.03 -18.73 4.82
CA ASP A 459 8.92 -17.53 4.01
C ASP A 459 7.94 -17.68 2.82
N SER A 460 6.82 -16.97 2.90
CA SER A 460 5.70 -17.03 1.96
C SER A 460 5.36 -15.64 1.44
N ASP A 461 6.30 -15.15 0.63
CA ASP A 461 6.23 -13.91 -0.14
C ASP A 461 5.02 -13.96 -1.12
N ALA A 462 3.85 -13.60 -0.62
CA ALA A 462 2.59 -13.60 -1.35
C ALA A 462 1.90 -12.25 -1.18
N PHE A 463 1.26 -11.77 -2.23
CA PHE A 463 0.48 -10.53 -2.19
C PHE A 463 -1.01 -10.86 -1.93
N GLN A 464 -1.72 -9.97 -1.22
CA GLN A 464 -3.15 -9.64 -1.39
C GLN A 464 -3.65 -8.64 -0.32
N GLN A 465 -4.86 -8.13 -0.54
CA GLN A 465 -5.37 -6.82 -0.11
C GLN A 465 -6.68 -6.97 0.66
N GLU A 466 -6.89 -6.24 1.77
CA GLU A 466 -8.24 -5.96 2.28
C GLU A 466 -8.78 -4.66 1.69
N ALA A 467 -10.09 -4.62 1.46
CA ALA A 467 -10.84 -3.37 1.34
C ALA A 467 -12.32 -3.61 1.63
N ILE A 468 -12.71 -3.64 2.92
CA ILE A 468 -14.01 -3.05 3.26
C ILE A 468 -13.74 -1.54 3.37
N VAL A 469 -14.02 -0.81 2.30
CA VAL A 469 -14.11 0.66 2.32
C VAL A 469 -15.58 0.99 2.13
N ASP A 470 -16.25 1.14 3.27
CA ASP A 470 -17.69 1.27 3.46
C ASP A 470 -18.56 0.12 2.95
N VAL A 471 -19.53 -0.28 3.78
CA VAL A 471 -20.62 -1.15 3.34
C VAL A 471 -21.48 -0.34 2.38
N VAL A 472 -21.39 -0.64 1.08
CA VAL A 472 -22.40 -0.23 0.13
C VAL A 472 -23.68 -0.99 0.47
N LEU A 473 -24.53 -0.36 1.29
CA LEU A 473 -25.93 -0.74 1.42
C LEU A 473 -26.57 -0.58 0.04
N ILE A 474 -26.70 -1.69 -0.67
CA ILE A 474 -27.60 -1.77 -1.82
C ILE A 474 -29.00 -1.61 -1.25
N ASN A 475 -29.61 -0.46 -1.53
CA ASN A 475 -30.99 -0.21 -1.16
C ASN A 475 -31.86 -1.13 -2.02
N VAL A 476 -32.29 -2.25 -1.45
CA VAL A 476 -33.31 -3.11 -2.05
C VAL A 476 -34.64 -2.39 -1.84
N GLU A 477 -35.01 -1.54 -2.79
CA GLU A 477 -36.39 -1.04 -2.85
C GLU A 477 -37.32 -2.23 -3.12
N ASP A 478 -38.38 -2.31 -2.32
CA ASP A 478 -39.19 -3.51 -2.16
C ASP A 478 -39.74 -4.07 -3.46
N ASN A 479 -39.46 -5.36 -3.72
CA ASN A 479 -40.38 -6.29 -4.35
C ASN A 479 -39.91 -7.72 -4.04
N ILE A 480 -40.31 -8.21 -2.86
CA ILE A 480 -40.20 -9.63 -2.51
C ILE A 480 -41.13 -10.40 -3.45
N ILE A 481 -40.57 -11.06 -4.45
CA ILE A 481 -41.28 -12.12 -5.18
C ILE A 481 -40.75 -13.44 -4.65
N GLU A 482 -41.55 -14.05 -3.78
CA GLU A 482 -41.29 -15.34 -3.16
C GLU A 482 -41.44 -16.45 -4.21
N TYR A 483 -40.33 -16.96 -4.73
CA TYR A 483 -40.32 -18.11 -5.64
C TYR A 483 -40.09 -19.41 -4.86
N CYS A 484 -41.18 -20.01 -4.39
CA CYS A 484 -41.15 -21.38 -3.88
C CYS A 484 -40.86 -22.38 -5.01
N MET A 485 -39.63 -22.89 -5.06
CA MET A 485 -39.28 -24.13 -5.78
C MET A 485 -39.71 -25.34 -4.94
N GLY A 486 -41.02 -25.56 -4.83
CA GLY A 486 -41.53 -26.88 -4.44
C GLY A 486 -41.51 -27.77 -5.68
N ASP A 487 -40.62 -28.77 -5.70
CA ASP A 487 -40.70 -30.01 -6.52
C ASP A 487 -39.43 -30.89 -6.37
N VAL A 488 -39.08 -31.25 -5.12
CA VAL A 488 -38.32 -32.50 -4.82
C VAL A 488 -38.74 -33.00 -3.44
N GLU A 489 -39.66 -33.97 -3.38
CA GLU A 489 -39.86 -34.75 -2.15
C GLU A 489 -38.67 -35.71 -1.97
N THR A 490 -38.03 -35.67 -0.80
CA THR A 490 -36.92 -36.57 -0.47
C THR A 490 -37.46 -37.86 0.12
N GLU A 491 -37.68 -38.88 -0.72
CA GLU A 491 -37.83 -40.25 -0.24
C GLU A 491 -36.52 -40.73 0.39
N VAL A 492 -36.58 -41.23 1.64
CA VAL A 492 -35.42 -41.77 2.37
C VAL A 492 -35.79 -43.11 3.03
N VAL A 493 -35.38 -44.22 2.41
CA VAL A 493 -35.47 -45.59 2.94
C VAL A 493 -34.41 -46.46 2.24
N PRO A 494 -33.76 -47.46 2.88
CA PRO A 494 -33.16 -47.48 4.22
C PRO A 494 -31.69 -47.98 4.19
N GLU A 495 -30.99 -47.99 5.35
CA GLU A 495 -29.94 -48.99 5.60
C GLU A 495 -30.27 -49.81 6.86
N GLY A 496 -29.85 -51.08 6.87
CA GLY A 496 -30.54 -52.11 7.63
C GLY A 496 -29.96 -52.46 9.01
N GLY A 497 -30.88 -52.83 9.91
CA GLY A 497 -30.74 -54.03 10.75
C GLY A 497 -29.96 -53.91 12.06
N THR A 498 -30.66 -54.10 13.19
CA THR A 498 -30.75 -55.44 13.80
C THR A 498 -31.69 -55.48 15.02
N SER A 499 -32.15 -56.69 15.35
CA SER A 499 -32.62 -57.15 16.67
C SER A 499 -34.05 -56.84 17.14
N ARG A 500 -34.92 -57.88 17.09
CA ARG A 500 -35.81 -58.41 18.17
C ARG A 500 -36.90 -57.48 18.75
N ASP A 501 -38.07 -57.93 19.24
CA ASP A 501 -38.84 -59.19 19.30
C ASP A 501 -40.24 -58.78 19.85
N ALA A 502 -41.39 -59.44 19.66
CA ALA A 502 -41.86 -60.58 18.86
C ALA A 502 -43.43 -60.59 18.90
N ASN A 503 -44.09 -61.59 18.28
CA ASN A 503 -45.56 -61.87 18.34
C ASN A 503 -46.47 -60.84 17.61
N GLN A 504 -47.67 -61.16 17.11
CA GLN A 504 -48.49 -62.39 17.00
C GLN A 504 -49.53 -62.16 15.87
N ASN A 505 -50.09 -63.24 15.30
CA ASN A 505 -51.47 -63.47 14.78
C ASN A 505 -52.29 -62.30 14.14
N GLU A 506 -53.16 -62.48 13.14
CA GLU A 506 -53.93 -63.65 12.69
C GLU A 506 -54.48 -63.40 11.26
N GLU A 507 -54.73 -64.49 10.51
CA GLU A 507 -55.49 -64.64 9.24
C GLU A 507 -55.33 -63.63 8.07
#